data_AF-A0A7W0XUL3-F1
#
_entry.id   AF-A0A7W0XUL3-F1
#
_cell.length_a   1.000
_cell.length_b   1.000
_cell.length_c   1.000
_cell.angle_alpha   90.00
_cell.angle_beta   90.00
_cell.angle_gamma   90.00
#
_symmetry.space_group_name_H-M   'P 1'
#
loop_
_entity.id
_entity.type
_entity.pdbx_description
1 polymer ?
#
loop_
_entity_poly.entity_id
_entity_poly.type
_entity_poly.pdbx_seq_one_letter_code
_entity_poly.pdbx_strand_id
1 'polypeptide(L)' 'MKVAVIGAGSTYTPELVSGLERDRERLDVTELALMDPDADRLAVVGGLVQRMLAAQDSATRVVSTTQRAEALEGADAVLV' A
#
# COMPACT_ATOMS: atom_id res chain seq x y z
N MET A 1 2.99 12.05 -0.32
CA MET A 1 2.56 11.49 -1.63
C MET A 1 1.62 10.30 -1.41
N LYS A 2 0.52 10.20 -2.17
CA LYS A 2 -0.37 9.04 -2.20
C LYS A 2 0.03 8.07 -3.32
N VAL A 3 0.31 6.82 -2.97
CA VAL A 3 0.62 5.74 -3.92
C VAL A 3 -0.50 4.72 -3.91
N ALA A 4 -1.07 4.42 -5.08
CA ALA A 4 -2.04 3.34 -5.25
C ALA A 4 -1.35 2.07 -5.79
N VAL A 5 -1.62 0.93 -5.17
CA VAL A 5 -1.16 -0.39 -5.60
C VAL A 5 -2.39 -1.19 -6.04
N ILE A 6 -2.46 -1.52 -7.32
CA ILE A 6 -3.54 -2.32 -7.91
C ILE A 6 -3.05 -3.77 -8.01
N GLY A 7 -3.85 -4.73 -7.53
CA GLY A 7 -3.40 -6.11 -7.33
C GLY A 7 -2.64 -6.31 -6.02
N ALA A 8 -2.94 -5.49 -5.01
CA ALA A 8 -2.25 -5.44 -3.72
C ALA A 8 -2.33 -6.73 -2.88
N GLY A 9 -3.21 -7.68 -3.20
CA GLY A 9 -3.23 -9.02 -2.62
C GLY A 9 -2.08 -9.92 -3.10
N SER A 10 -1.22 -9.42 -3.99
CA SER A 10 0.00 -10.11 -4.43
C SER A 10 0.97 -10.35 -3.27
N THR A 11 1.64 -11.50 -3.30
CA THR A 11 2.76 -11.79 -2.39
C THR A 11 3.97 -10.89 -2.63
N TYR A 12 3.98 -10.12 -3.73
CA TYR A 12 5.01 -9.13 -4.03
C TYR A 12 4.78 -7.79 -3.30
N THR A 13 3.55 -7.47 -2.90
CA THR A 13 3.23 -6.19 -2.22
C THR A 13 4.08 -5.93 -0.97
N PRO A 14 4.36 -6.91 -0.09
CA PRO A 14 5.24 -6.69 1.06
C PRO A 14 6.66 -6.24 0.67
N GLU A 15 7.24 -6.81 -0.40
CA GLU A 15 8.57 -6.42 -0.89
C GLU A 15 8.54 -5.00 -1.48
N LEU A 16 7.48 -4.68 -2.22
CA LEU A 16 7.25 -3.33 -2.74
C LEU A 16 7.19 -2.30 -1.61
N VAL A 17 6.45 -2.58 -0.54
CA VAL A 17 6.35 -1.70 0.64
C VAL A 17 7.69 -1.57 1.36
N SER A 18 8.44 -2.66 1.51
CA SER A 18 9.80 -2.64 2.08
C SER A 18 10.71 -1.70 1.29
N GLY A 19 10.62 -1.72 -0.04
CA GLY A 19 11.34 -0.78 -0.92
C GLY A 19 10.92 0.68 -0.71
N LEU A 20 9.61 0.96 -0.68
CA LEU A 20 9.09 2.31 -0.46
C LEU A 20 9.54 2.89 0.89
N GLU A 21 9.50 2.10 1.96
CA GLU A 21 9.95 2.53 3.28
C GLU A 21 11.46 2.73 3.37
N ARG A 22 12.24 1.89 2.68
CA ARG A 22 13.70 2.07 2.59
C ARG A 22 14.08 3.42 2.00
N ASP A 23 13.32 3.90 1.02
CA ASP A 23 13.52 5.19 0.35
C ASP A 23 12.60 6.32 0.89
N ARG A 24 12.02 6.16 2.09
CA ARG A 24 11.00 7.08 2.63
C ARG A 24 11.43 8.55 2.68
N GLU A 25 12.71 8.82 2.98
CA GLU A 25 13.25 10.19 3.05
C GLU A 25 13.27 10.90 1.68
N ARG A 26 13.26 10.13 0.58
CA ARG A 26 13.27 10.65 -0.79
C ARG A 26 11.88 10.70 -1.42
N LEU A 27 11.02 9.73 -1.10
CA LEU A 27 9.71 9.57 -1.73
C LEU A 27 8.58 10.27 -0.95
N ASP A 28 8.71 10.42 0.37
CA ASP A 28 7.68 11.00 1.25
C ASP A 28 6.28 10.39 0.99
N VAL A 29 6.19 9.06 0.99
CA VAL A 29 4.90 8.36 0.84
C VAL A 29 4.13 8.53 2.15
N THR A 30 3.00 9.23 2.08
CA THR A 30 2.16 9.57 3.24
C THR A 30 0.90 8.72 3.28
N GLU A 31 0.48 8.18 2.13
CA GLU A 31 -0.66 7.28 2.01
C GLU A 31 -0.36 6.16 1.01
N LEU A 32 -0.67 4.93 1.40
CA LEU A 32 -0.62 3.75 0.56
C LEU A 32 -2.04 3.19 0.42
N ALA A 33 -2.60 3.28 -0.80
CA ALA A 33 -3.90 2.70 -1.13
C ALA A 33 -3.70 1.31 -1.75
N LEU A 34 -4.07 0.27 -1.01
CA LEU A 34 -4.00 -1.13 -1.43
C LEU A 34 -5.33 -1.56 -2.03
N MET A 35 -5.32 -1.94 -3.30
CA MET A 35 -6.51 -2.42 -4.00
C MET A 35 -6.33 -3.80 -4.57
N ASP A 36 -7.26 -4.70 -4.28
CA ASP A 36 -7.38 -6.01 -4.92
C ASP A 36 -8.87 -6.38 -4.95
N PRO A 37 -9.39 -6.96 -6.06
CA PRO A 37 -10.77 -7.45 -6.09
C PRO A 37 -11.02 -8.63 -5.14
N ASP A 38 -9.97 -9.38 -4.76
CA ASP A 38 -10.05 -10.46 -3.79
C ASP A 38 -9.84 -9.91 -2.36
N ALA A 39 -10.95 -9.78 -1.63
CA ALA A 39 -10.96 -9.23 -0.27
C ALA A 39 -10.17 -10.09 0.72
N ASP A 40 -10.13 -11.40 0.55
CA ASP A 40 -9.44 -12.31 1.48
C ASP A 40 -7.92 -12.17 1.31
N ARG A 41 -7.44 -12.14 0.06
CA ARG A 41 -6.04 -11.87 -0.25
C ARG A 41 -5.63 -10.47 0.23
N LEU A 42 -6.47 -9.47 0.00
CA LEU A 42 -6.24 -8.10 0.44
C LEU A 42 -6.16 -7.99 1.97
N ALA A 43 -7.04 -8.69 2.71
CA ALA A 43 -7.02 -8.70 4.16
C ALA A 43 -5.73 -9.30 4.71
N VAL A 44 -5.29 -10.43 4.15
CA VAL A 44 -4.05 -11.11 4.56
C VAL A 44 -2.83 -10.23 4.28
N VAL A 45 -2.68 -9.75 3.04
CA VAL A 45 -1.50 -9.00 2.63
C VAL A 45 -1.51 -7.58 3.21
N GLY A 46 -2.67 -6.90 3.20
CA GLY A 46 -2.82 -5.57 3.80
C GLY A 46 -2.55 -5.57 5.30
N GLY A 47 -2.99 -6.61 6.03
CA GLY A 47 -2.67 -6.79 7.45
C GLY A 47 -1.18 -7.05 7.71
N LEU A 48 -0.45 -7.69 6.79
CA LEU A 48 1.01 -7.80 6.86
C LEU A 48 1.68 -6.45 6.63
N VAL A 49 1.30 -5.72 5.58
CA VAL A 49 1.82 -4.38 5.25
C VAL A 49 1.66 -3.43 6.44
N GLN A 50 0.47 -3.36 7.05
CA GLN A 50 0.24 -2.52 8.23
C GLN A 50 1.19 -2.85 9.38
N ARG A 51 1.44 -4.13 9.67
CA ARG A 51 2.37 -4.55 10.73
C ARG A 51 3.82 -4.23 10.39
N MET A 52 4.22 -4.35 9.12
CA MET A 52 5.57 -3.99 8.66
C MET A 52 5.84 -2.50 8.82
N LEU A 53 4.85 -1.66 8.54
CA LEU A 53 4.92 -0.21 8.71
C LEU A 53 4.97 0.18 10.19
N ALA A 54 4.09 -0.42 11.00
CA ALA A 54 4.06 -0.18 12.44
C ALA A 54 5.39 -0.59 13.11
N ALA A 55 6.00 -1.70 12.70
CA ALA A 55 7.29 -2.16 13.23
C ALA A 55 8.47 -1.22 12.90
N GLN A 56 8.29 -0.29 11.95
CA GLN A 56 9.29 0.69 11.53
C GLN A 56 8.93 2.12 11.97
N ASP A 57 7.94 2.24 12.86
CA ASP A 57 7.38 3.52 13.32
C ASP A 57 7.00 4.45 12.15
N SER A 58 6.52 3.86 11.04
CA SER A 58 6.13 4.61 9.85
C SER A 58 4.83 5.38 10.08
N ALA A 59 4.81 6.64 9.61
CA ALA A 59 3.62 7.48 9.62
C ALA A 59 2.72 7.27 8.38
N THR A 60 3.12 6.39 7.45
CA THR A 60 2.38 6.08 6.22
C THR A 60 0.99 5.52 6.56
N ARG A 61 -0.06 6.22 6.13
CA ARG A 61 -1.45 5.74 6.27
C ARG A 61 -1.71 4.63 5.26
N VAL A 62 -2.25 3.49 5.70
CA VAL A 62 -2.69 2.41 4.80
C VAL A 62 -4.20 2.43 4.66
N VAL A 63 -4.69 2.45 3.42
CA VAL A 63 -6.11 2.29 3.08
C VAL A 63 -6.25 1.06 2.21
N SER A 64 -7.10 0.12 2.60
CA SER A 64 -7.42 -1.06 1.78
C SER A 64 -8.84 -0.92 1.22
N THR A 65 -9.00 -1.18 -0.07
CA THR A 65 -10.31 -1.14 -0.73
C THR A 65 -10.40 -2.20 -1.84
N THR A 66 -11.59 -2.73 -2.08
CA THR A 66 -11.86 -3.55 -3.27
C THR A 66 -12.30 -2.70 -4.47
N GLN A 67 -12.47 -1.39 -4.27
CA GLN A 67 -12.97 -0.46 -5.28
C GLN A 67 -11.84 0.32 -5.92
N ARG A 68 -11.65 0.11 -7.22
CA ARG A 68 -10.59 0.76 -7.99
C ARG A 68 -10.70 2.29 -7.97
N ALA A 69 -11.92 2.83 -8.03
CA ALA A 69 -12.15 4.27 -8.04
C ALA A 69 -11.62 4.95 -6.77
N GLU A 70 -11.89 4.36 -5.60
CA GLU A 70 -11.43 4.88 -4.29
C GLU A 70 -9.90 4.85 -4.17
N ALA A 71 -9.26 3.78 -4.67
CA ALA A 71 -7.81 3.66 -4.63
C ALA A 71 -7.10 4.71 -5.49
N LEU A 72 -7.65 4.99 -6.68
CA LEU A 72 -7.08 5.93 -7.64
C LEU A 72 -7.36 7.40 -7.30
N GLU A 73 -8.38 7.68 -6.49
CA GLU A 73 -8.76 9.05 -6.16
C GLU A 73 -7.61 9.80 -5.48
N GLY A 74 -7.09 10.83 -6.16
CA GLY A 74 -5.98 11.65 -5.67
C GLY A 74 -4.63 10.93 -5.58
N ALA A 75 -4.46 9.77 -6.25
CA ALA A 75 -3.17 9.09 -6.29
C ALA A 75 -2.16 9.86 -7.15
N ASP A 76 -0.97 10.11 -6.60
CA ASP A 76 0.14 10.75 -7.31
C ASP A 76 0.88 9.73 -8.21
N ALA A 77 0.87 8.46 -7.80
CA ALA A 77 1.45 7.34 -8.55
C ALA A 77 0.59 6.08 -8.43
N VAL A 78 0.62 5.25 -9.47
CA VAL A 78 -0.09 3.97 -9.54
C VAL A 78 0.87 2.87 -9.94
N LEU A 79 0.87 1.79 -9.17
CA LEU A 79 1.68 0.58 -9.37
C LEU A 79 0.73 -0.58 -9.67
N VAL A 80 1.05 -1.38 -10.70
CA VAL A 80 0.18 -2.43 -11.26
C VAL A 80 0.98 -3.71 -11.48
#